data_AF-A0A961WK55-F1
#
_entry.id   AF-A0A961WK55-F1
#
_cell.length_a   1.000
_cell.length_b   1.000
_cell.length_c   1.000
_cell.angle_alpha   90.00
_cell.angle_beta   90.00
_cell.angle_gamma   90.00
#
_symmetry.space_group_name_H-M   'P 1'
#
loop_
_entity.id
_entity.type
_entity.pdbx_description
1 polymer ?
#
loop_
_entity_poly.entity_id
_entity_poly.type
_entity_poly.pdbx_seq_one_letter_code
_entity_poly.pdbx_strand_id
1 'polypeptide(L)'
;PGSLLAAADLDADRKKIQETLGRELDENEFASWLMYPKVFTDFAAAQEDYGPVSVLPTPNYFYGMETEDEILVDIEKGKTLVIRCLAIGDTDEKGMVTVFFELNGQPRRIKVPDRAHGAGGGAVRRKAEPGNAAHVGAPMPGVVSTLAVAAGQSIKAGDVLLSIEAMKMETALHAERD
;
A
#
# COMPACT_ATOMS: atom_id res chain seq x y z
N PRO A 1 31.95 20.52 1.73
CA PRO A 1 31.07 19.46 2.29
C PRO A 1 31.20 18.12 1.55
N GLY A 2 31.07 18.10 0.21
CA GLY A 2 31.14 16.86 -0.58
C GLY A 2 32.48 16.12 -0.53
N SER A 3 33.60 16.83 -0.30
CA SER A 3 34.92 16.23 -0.11
C SER A 3 35.09 15.39 1.16
N LEU A 4 34.11 15.42 2.07
CA LEU A 4 34.07 14.61 3.30
C LEU A 4 33.23 13.33 3.13
N LEU A 5 32.54 13.18 2.00
CA LEU A 5 31.73 12.02 1.70
C LEU A 5 32.62 10.93 1.10
N ALA A 6 32.38 9.68 1.52
CA ALA A 6 32.95 8.53 0.84
C ALA A 6 32.41 8.44 -0.60
N ALA A 7 33.20 7.85 -1.50
CA ALA A 7 32.70 7.51 -2.82
C ALA A 7 31.53 6.53 -2.71
N ALA A 8 30.43 6.83 -3.39
CA ALA A 8 29.28 5.93 -3.46
C ALA A 8 29.58 4.76 -4.42
N ASP A 9 29.12 3.57 -4.07
CA ASP A 9 29.14 2.41 -4.95
C ASP A 9 27.82 2.36 -5.73
N LEU A 10 27.82 3.01 -6.89
CA LEU A 10 26.62 3.18 -7.71
C LEU A 10 26.10 1.85 -8.27
N ASP A 11 26.98 0.87 -8.51
CA ASP A 11 26.59 -0.43 -9.04
C ASP A 11 25.90 -1.27 -7.97
N ALA A 12 26.44 -1.27 -6.75
CA ALA A 12 25.82 -1.94 -5.61
C ALA A 12 24.48 -1.28 -5.24
N ASP A 13 24.43 0.04 -5.20
CA ASP A 13 23.22 0.79 -4.90
C ASP A 13 22.13 0.55 -5.93
N ARG A 14 22.47 0.53 -7.22
CA ARG A 14 21.51 0.22 -8.30
C ARG A 14 20.88 -1.15 -8.12
N LYS A 15 21.69 -2.19 -7.87
CA LYS A 15 21.17 -3.56 -7.66
C LYS A 15 20.22 -3.61 -6.48
N LYS A 16 20.59 -2.98 -5.36
CA LYS A 16 19.77 -2.93 -4.15
C LYS A 16 18.38 -2.35 -4.40
N ILE A 17 18.30 -1.22 -5.11
CA ILE A 17 16.99 -0.59 -5.37
C ILE A 17 16.18 -1.37 -6.42
N GLN A 18 16.82 -1.95 -7.44
CA GLN A 18 16.13 -2.81 -8.42
C GLN A 18 15.54 -4.07 -7.76
N GLU A 19 16.26 -4.69 -6.83
CA GLU A 19 15.75 -5.81 -6.02
C GLU A 19 14.57 -5.38 -5.15
N THR A 20 14.64 -4.18 -4.55
CA THR A 20 13.57 -3.64 -3.71
C THR A 20 12.29 -3.38 -4.51
N LEU A 21 12.42 -2.87 -5.74
CA LEU A 21 11.29 -2.55 -6.61
C LEU A 21 10.82 -3.70 -7.49
N GLY A 22 11.58 -4.79 -7.57
CA GLY A 22 11.28 -5.93 -8.44
C GLY A 22 11.33 -5.61 -9.95
N ARG A 23 11.96 -4.50 -10.34
CA ARG A 23 12.08 -4.05 -11.74
C ARG A 23 13.37 -3.29 -12.00
N GLU A 24 13.74 -3.19 -13.27
CA GLU A 24 14.83 -2.31 -13.68
C GLU A 24 14.44 -0.83 -13.61
N LEU A 25 15.45 0.02 -13.53
CA LEU A 25 15.36 1.47 -13.38
C LEU A 25 16.13 2.11 -14.52
N ASP A 26 15.60 3.20 -15.04
CA ASP A 26 16.37 4.07 -15.92
C ASP A 26 17.34 4.97 -15.12
N GLU A 27 18.20 5.71 -15.83
CA GLU A 27 19.17 6.61 -15.20
C GLU A 27 18.53 7.76 -14.41
N ASN A 28 17.36 8.24 -14.85
CA ASN A 28 16.68 9.36 -14.19
C ASN A 28 16.02 8.91 -12.89
N GLU A 29 15.42 7.71 -12.89
CA GLU A 29 14.87 7.07 -11.71
C GLU A 29 15.97 6.76 -10.69
N PHE A 30 17.10 6.22 -11.14
CA PHE A 30 18.23 5.96 -10.27
C PHE A 30 18.81 7.25 -9.66
N ALA A 31 18.98 8.30 -10.46
CA ALA A 31 19.39 9.61 -9.96
C ALA A 31 18.38 10.20 -8.96
N SER A 32 17.07 10.05 -9.22
CA SER A 32 16.02 10.50 -8.30
C SER A 32 16.09 9.77 -6.96
N TRP A 33 16.34 8.47 -6.98
CA TRP A 33 16.57 7.69 -5.76
C TRP A 33 17.83 8.11 -5.01
N LEU A 34 18.96 8.35 -5.70
CA LEU A 34 20.19 8.82 -5.05
C LEU A 34 19.99 10.16 -4.33
N MET A 35 19.17 11.05 -4.91
CA MET A 35 18.87 12.36 -4.34
C MET A 35 17.86 12.27 -3.18
N TYR A 36 16.82 11.43 -3.34
CA TYR A 36 15.73 11.31 -2.37
C TYR A 36 15.25 9.85 -2.20
N PRO A 37 16.02 8.98 -1.51
CA PRO A 37 15.77 7.55 -1.49
C PRO A 37 14.36 7.18 -1.04
N LYS A 38 13.93 7.72 0.11
CA LYS A 38 12.61 7.46 0.69
C LYS A 38 11.48 8.01 -0.18
N VAL A 39 11.64 9.23 -0.71
CA VAL A 39 10.59 9.87 -1.51
C VAL A 39 10.38 9.10 -2.81
N PHE A 40 11.47 8.66 -3.43
CA PHE A 40 11.39 7.85 -4.64
C PHE A 40 10.75 6.49 -4.38
N THR A 41 11.12 5.79 -3.29
CA THR A 41 10.48 4.49 -2.96
C THR A 41 9.00 4.64 -2.67
N ASP A 42 8.61 5.69 -1.92
CA ASP A 42 7.20 5.97 -1.63
C ASP A 42 6.42 6.31 -2.92
N PHE A 43 7.04 7.09 -3.81
CA PHE A 43 6.48 7.44 -5.13
C PHE A 43 6.31 6.20 -6.02
N ALA A 44 7.33 5.34 -6.11
CA ALA A 44 7.30 4.13 -6.93
C ALA A 44 6.20 3.16 -6.45
N ALA A 45 6.05 2.99 -5.14
CA ALA A 45 4.97 2.19 -4.56
C ALA A 45 3.58 2.78 -4.88
N ALA A 46 3.42 4.11 -4.76
CA ALA A 46 2.16 4.76 -5.12
C ALA A 46 1.82 4.64 -6.61
N GLN A 47 2.84 4.72 -7.48
CA GLN A 47 2.70 4.53 -8.92
C GLN A 47 2.31 3.09 -9.28
N GLU A 48 2.79 2.09 -8.53
CA GLU A 48 2.39 0.69 -8.69
C GLU A 48 0.92 0.47 -8.27
N ASP A 49 0.51 1.04 -7.14
CA ASP A 49 -0.85 0.88 -6.60
C ASP A 49 -1.91 1.62 -7.44
N TYR A 50 -1.61 2.84 -7.90
CA TYR A 50 -2.61 3.74 -8.51
C TYR A 50 -2.38 4.02 -10.00
N GLY A 51 -1.21 3.66 -10.55
CA GLY A 51 -0.85 4.01 -11.92
C GLY A 51 -0.56 5.52 -12.09
N PRO A 52 -0.56 6.02 -13.34
CA PRO A 52 -0.20 7.41 -13.64
C PRO A 52 -1.32 8.36 -13.25
N VAL A 53 -1.26 8.89 -12.03
CA VAL A 53 -2.25 9.85 -11.53
C VAL A 53 -2.06 11.27 -12.07
N SER A 54 -0.93 11.55 -12.73
CA SER A 54 -0.61 12.87 -13.31
C SER A 54 -1.48 13.26 -14.50
N VAL A 55 -2.16 12.30 -15.14
CA VAL A 55 -3.08 12.55 -16.26
C VAL A 55 -4.50 12.88 -15.81
N LEU A 56 -4.78 12.79 -14.51
CA LEU A 56 -6.08 13.15 -13.96
C LEU A 56 -6.26 14.67 -13.96
N PRO A 57 -7.48 15.17 -14.23
CA PRO A 57 -7.76 16.59 -14.02
C PRO A 57 -7.51 16.97 -12.56
N THR A 58 -6.89 18.15 -12.34
CA THR A 58 -6.48 18.62 -11.01
C THR A 58 -7.60 18.56 -9.97
N PRO A 59 -8.85 18.97 -10.24
CA PRO A 59 -9.94 18.85 -9.27
C PRO A 59 -10.19 17.39 -8.88
N ASN A 60 -10.20 16.48 -9.85
CA ASN A 60 -10.47 15.07 -9.59
C ASN A 60 -9.32 14.38 -8.86
N TYR A 61 -8.08 14.80 -9.11
CA TYR A 61 -6.93 14.32 -8.35
C TYR A 61 -7.07 14.64 -6.84
N PHE A 62 -7.55 15.84 -6.50
CA PHE A 62 -7.67 16.27 -5.09
C PHE A 62 -8.98 15.85 -4.43
N TYR A 63 -10.08 15.79 -5.19
CA TYR A 63 -11.43 15.69 -4.62
C TYR A 63 -12.23 14.48 -5.12
N GLY A 64 -11.74 13.75 -6.13
CA GLY A 64 -12.46 12.63 -6.72
C GLY A 64 -13.54 13.06 -7.72
N MET A 65 -14.59 12.26 -7.86
CA MET A 65 -15.74 12.51 -8.74
C MET A 65 -17.03 12.49 -7.92
N GLU A 66 -17.98 13.34 -8.28
CA GLU A 66 -19.35 13.32 -7.77
C GLU A 66 -20.22 12.35 -8.58
N THR A 67 -21.40 12.01 -8.07
CA THR A 67 -22.36 11.19 -8.81
C THR A 67 -22.81 11.93 -10.07
N GLU A 68 -22.91 11.22 -11.19
CA GLU A 68 -23.17 11.73 -12.54
C GLU A 68 -22.01 12.50 -13.21
N ASP A 69 -20.88 12.72 -12.52
CA ASP A 69 -19.70 13.32 -13.16
C ASP A 69 -19.14 12.42 -14.26
N GLU A 70 -18.68 13.06 -15.34
CA GLU A 70 -17.95 12.42 -16.43
C GLU A 70 -16.63 13.15 -16.66
N ILE A 71 -15.54 12.40 -16.73
CA ILE A 71 -14.20 12.91 -17.03
C ILE A 71 -13.59 12.14 -18.20
N LEU A 72 -12.74 12.85 -18.94
CA LEU A 72 -11.90 12.28 -19.99
C LEU A 72 -10.45 12.27 -19.49
N VAL A 73 -9.83 11.09 -19.50
CA VAL A 73 -8.46 10.89 -19.02
C VAL A 73 -7.60 10.34 -20.15
N ASP A 74 -6.65 11.14 -20.63
CA ASP A 74 -5.73 10.76 -21.69
C ASP A 74 -4.55 9.97 -21.11
N ILE A 75 -4.52 8.65 -21.32
CA ILE A 75 -3.43 7.80 -20.81
C ILE A 75 -2.23 7.78 -21.75
N GLU A 76 -2.48 7.85 -23.05
CA GLU A 76 -1.49 7.90 -24.10
C GLU A 76 -2.06 8.69 -25.28
N LYS A 77 -1.20 9.08 -26.23
CA LYS A 77 -1.65 9.77 -27.44
C LYS A 77 -2.67 8.92 -28.21
N GLY A 78 -3.91 9.41 -28.29
CA GLY A 78 -5.01 8.72 -28.97
C GLY A 78 -5.72 7.64 -28.14
N LYS A 79 -5.36 7.48 -26.85
CA LYS A 79 -6.06 6.62 -25.90
C LYS A 79 -6.64 7.48 -24.78
N THR A 80 -7.93 7.74 -24.88
CA THR A 80 -8.70 8.48 -23.88
C THR A 80 -9.65 7.52 -23.17
N LEU A 81 -9.63 7.52 -21.84
CA LEU A 81 -10.61 6.85 -21.01
C LEU A 81 -11.75 7.82 -20.72
N VAL A 82 -12.97 7.42 -21.04
CA VAL A 82 -14.19 8.10 -20.60
C VAL A 82 -14.64 7.41 -19.33
N ILE A 83 -14.57 8.13 -18.21
CA ILE A 83 -14.93 7.63 -16.88
C ILE A 83 -16.13 8.42 -16.42
N ARG A 84 -17.25 7.75 -16.16
CA ARG A 84 -18.44 8.36 -15.56
C ARG A 84 -18.73 7.71 -14.22
N CYS A 85 -18.96 8.51 -13.18
CA CYS A 85 -19.40 8.03 -11.89
C CYS A 85 -20.92 7.90 -11.91
N LEU A 86 -21.44 6.68 -11.81
CA LEU A 86 -22.88 6.39 -11.86
C LEU A 86 -23.54 6.54 -10.49
N ALA A 87 -22.88 6.04 -9.46
CA ALA A 87 -23.39 6.08 -8.10
C ALA A 87 -22.28 5.78 -7.08
N ILE A 88 -22.42 6.39 -5.90
CA ILE A 88 -21.64 6.07 -4.71
C ILE A 88 -22.62 5.47 -3.69
N GLY A 89 -22.40 4.21 -3.31
CA GLY A 89 -23.23 3.52 -2.32
C GLY A 89 -22.90 3.90 -0.89
N ASP A 90 -23.73 3.45 0.05
CA ASP A 90 -23.49 3.64 1.48
C ASP A 90 -22.28 2.84 1.98
N THR A 91 -21.73 3.30 3.10
CA THR A 91 -20.62 2.64 3.80
C THR A 91 -21.09 1.35 4.45
N ASP A 92 -20.46 0.23 4.11
CA ASP A 92 -20.77 -1.07 4.70
C ASP A 92 -20.22 -1.23 6.12
N GLU A 93 -20.60 -2.30 6.82
CA GLU A 93 -20.15 -2.59 8.20
C GLU A 93 -18.63 -2.71 8.34
N LYS A 94 -17.93 -2.95 7.23
CA LYS A 94 -16.46 -3.00 7.15
C LYS A 94 -15.89 -1.63 6.76
N GLY A 95 -16.65 -0.56 6.80
CA GLY A 95 -16.16 0.78 6.46
C GLY A 95 -15.78 0.93 4.99
N MET A 96 -16.36 0.12 4.09
CA MET A 96 -16.08 0.19 2.65
C MET A 96 -17.30 0.75 1.92
N VAL A 97 -17.05 1.64 0.97
CA VAL A 97 -18.05 2.18 0.04
C VAL A 97 -17.91 1.48 -1.30
N THR A 98 -19.04 1.15 -1.91
CA THR A 98 -19.07 0.62 -3.28
C THR A 98 -19.34 1.76 -4.25
N VAL A 99 -18.42 2.00 -5.18
CA VAL A 99 -18.55 3.01 -6.24
C VAL A 99 -18.83 2.31 -7.56
N PHE A 100 -19.80 2.82 -8.30
CA PHE A 100 -20.19 2.34 -9.61
C PHE A 100 -19.71 3.34 -10.65
N PHE A 101 -18.81 2.90 -11.52
CA PHE A 101 -18.33 3.66 -12.66
C PHE A 101 -18.85 3.06 -13.96
N GLU A 102 -18.90 3.87 -15.00
CA GLU A 102 -18.90 3.44 -16.39
C GLU A 102 -17.54 3.81 -16.98
N LEU A 103 -16.84 2.84 -17.55
CA LEU A 103 -15.55 3.02 -18.20
C LEU A 103 -15.70 2.66 -19.68
N ASN A 104 -15.62 3.66 -20.57
CA ASN A 104 -15.79 3.49 -22.02
C ASN A 104 -17.08 2.72 -22.38
N GLY A 105 -18.21 3.08 -21.78
CA GLY A 105 -19.50 2.41 -22.02
C GLY A 105 -19.74 1.16 -21.17
N GLN A 106 -18.74 0.69 -20.41
CA GLN A 106 -18.85 -0.55 -19.64
C GLN A 106 -18.99 -0.30 -18.14
N PRO A 107 -20.04 -0.81 -17.48
CA PRO A 107 -20.20 -0.64 -16.04
C PRO A 107 -19.12 -1.43 -15.28
N ARG A 108 -18.53 -0.78 -14.29
CA ARG A 108 -17.53 -1.30 -13.36
C ARG A 108 -17.97 -0.98 -11.94
N ARG A 109 -17.79 -1.92 -11.02
CA ARG A 109 -17.99 -1.69 -9.59
C ARG A 109 -16.66 -1.86 -8.86
N ILE A 110 -16.35 -0.97 -7.94
CA ILE A 110 -15.16 -1.03 -7.10
C ILE A 110 -15.54 -0.77 -5.65
N LYS A 111 -14.88 -1.46 -4.71
CA LYS A 111 -15.02 -1.20 -3.28
C LYS A 111 -13.79 -0.44 -2.79
N VAL A 112 -14.00 0.69 -2.12
CA VAL A 112 -12.94 1.54 -1.57
C VAL A 112 -13.22 1.86 -0.10
N PRO A 113 -12.18 2.03 0.73
CA PRO A 113 -12.34 2.54 2.10
C PRO A 113 -13.00 3.91 2.16
N ASP A 114 -13.97 4.10 3.07
CA ASP A 114 -14.57 5.41 3.34
C ASP A 114 -13.71 6.26 4.29
N ARG A 115 -12.58 6.75 3.77
CA ARG A 115 -11.63 7.53 4.57
C ARG A 115 -12.23 8.85 5.07
N ALA A 116 -13.27 9.38 4.41
CA ALA A 116 -13.91 10.64 4.78
C ALA A 116 -14.72 10.52 6.06
N HIS A 117 -15.39 9.37 6.29
CA HIS A 117 -16.14 9.11 7.53
C HIS A 117 -15.35 8.28 8.54
N GLY A 118 -14.01 8.33 8.47
CA GLY A 118 -13.12 7.67 9.43
C GLY A 118 -12.97 6.17 9.22
N ALA A 119 -13.52 5.60 8.15
CA ALA A 119 -13.23 4.23 7.77
C ALA A 119 -11.87 4.16 7.07
N GLY A 120 -10.85 3.76 7.83
CA GLY A 120 -9.54 3.40 7.29
C GLY A 120 -9.53 2.12 6.44
N GLY A 121 -10.70 1.70 5.91
CA GLY A 121 -10.99 0.33 5.52
C GLY A 121 -11.06 -0.49 6.81
N GLY A 122 -12.13 -1.26 7.01
CA GLY A 122 -12.44 -1.91 8.30
C GLY A 122 -11.19 -2.49 8.94
N ALA A 123 -10.74 -1.85 10.03
CA ALA A 123 -9.42 -2.00 10.65
C ALA A 123 -8.40 -2.75 9.76
N VAL A 124 -7.98 -2.16 8.64
CA VAL A 124 -6.85 -2.72 7.87
C VAL A 124 -5.66 -2.68 8.81
N ARG A 125 -5.38 -3.80 9.46
CA ARG A 125 -4.23 -3.96 10.34
C ARG A 125 -3.00 -3.68 9.49
N ARG A 126 -2.07 -2.85 9.99
CA ARG A 126 -0.81 -2.59 9.30
C ARG A 126 -0.16 -3.93 8.97
N LYS A 127 0.26 -4.10 7.71
CA LYS A 127 1.02 -5.28 7.30
C LYS A 127 2.41 -5.21 7.94
N ALA A 128 2.94 -6.38 8.31
CA ALA A 128 4.36 -6.48 8.64
C ALA A 128 5.19 -6.07 7.42
N GLU A 129 6.29 -5.36 7.65
CA GLU A 129 7.17 -4.89 6.58
C GLU A 129 8.11 -6.04 6.21
N PRO A 130 8.20 -6.43 4.93
CA PRO A 130 9.16 -7.45 4.51
C PRO A 130 10.59 -7.06 4.89
N GLY A 131 11.31 -7.97 5.54
CA GLY A 131 12.69 -7.74 5.99
C GLY A 131 12.85 -6.97 7.31
N ASN A 132 11.76 -6.47 7.91
CA ASN A 132 11.83 -5.84 9.22
C ASN A 132 11.71 -6.90 10.33
N ALA A 133 12.84 -7.30 10.92
CA ALA A 133 12.89 -8.30 11.98
C ALA A 133 12.12 -7.91 13.27
N ALA A 134 11.68 -6.65 13.42
CA ALA A 134 10.82 -6.22 14.52
C ALA A 134 9.33 -6.43 14.28
N HIS A 135 8.92 -6.76 13.06
CA HIS A 135 7.52 -7.00 12.72
C HIS A 135 7.28 -8.51 12.62
N VAL A 136 6.33 -9.01 13.41
CA VAL A 136 5.83 -10.39 13.30
C VAL A 136 4.54 -10.36 12.48
N GLY A 137 4.59 -10.90 11.25
CA GLY A 137 3.43 -11.02 10.37
C GLY A 137 2.56 -12.22 10.73
N ALA A 138 1.25 -12.13 10.45
CA ALA A 138 0.38 -13.29 10.55
C ALA A 138 0.73 -14.33 9.46
N PRO A 139 1.05 -15.59 9.82
CA PRO A 139 1.47 -16.59 8.84
C PRO A 139 0.29 -17.14 8.02
N MET A 140 -0.93 -17.00 8.54
CA MET A 140 -2.17 -17.44 7.89
C MET A 140 -3.36 -16.60 8.34
N PRO A 141 -4.45 -16.55 7.55
CA PRO A 141 -5.70 -15.90 7.97
C PRO A 141 -6.33 -16.63 9.17
N GLY A 142 -6.80 -15.88 10.17
CA GLY A 142 -7.44 -16.42 11.37
C GLY A 142 -7.92 -15.36 12.35
N VAL A 143 -8.36 -15.78 13.53
CA VAL A 143 -8.81 -14.93 14.64
C VAL A 143 -7.79 -15.02 15.78
N VAL A 144 -7.46 -13.90 16.43
CA VAL A 144 -6.61 -13.93 17.63
C VAL A 144 -7.41 -14.57 18.77
N SER A 145 -6.95 -15.72 19.26
CA SER A 145 -7.56 -16.47 20.35
C SER A 145 -7.10 -15.93 21.71
N THR A 146 -5.78 -15.82 21.91
CA THR A 146 -5.20 -15.30 23.16
C THR A 146 -4.03 -14.36 22.90
N LEU A 147 -3.80 -13.42 23.82
CA LEU A 147 -2.63 -12.54 23.87
C LEU A 147 -1.90 -12.79 25.19
N ALA A 148 -0.67 -13.29 25.11
CA ALA A 148 0.10 -13.73 26.28
C ALA A 148 1.08 -12.67 26.83
N VAL A 149 1.22 -11.53 26.14
CA VAL A 149 2.17 -10.47 26.49
C VAL A 149 1.53 -9.08 26.49
N ALA A 150 2.14 -8.15 27.24
CA ALA A 150 1.78 -6.74 27.27
C ALA A 150 2.87 -5.84 26.67
N ALA A 151 2.49 -4.64 26.24
CA ALA A 151 3.44 -3.66 25.72
C ALA A 151 4.48 -3.28 26.80
N GLY A 152 5.77 -3.31 26.43
CA GLY A 152 6.88 -3.01 27.34
C GLY A 152 7.35 -4.18 28.20
N GLN A 153 6.72 -5.36 28.10
CA GLN A 153 7.16 -6.57 28.76
C GLN A 153 8.46 -7.10 28.13
N SER A 154 9.46 -7.42 28.95
CA SER A 154 10.63 -8.18 28.50
C SER A 154 10.23 -9.63 28.22
N ILE A 155 10.64 -10.13 27.06
CA ILE A 155 10.39 -11.49 26.58
C ILE A 155 11.72 -12.16 26.24
N LYS A 156 11.71 -13.47 26.03
CA LYS A 156 12.86 -14.24 25.54
C LYS A 156 12.50 -14.99 24.27
N ALA A 157 13.51 -15.36 23.50
CA ALA A 157 13.34 -16.24 22.35
C ALA A 157 12.59 -17.52 22.74
N GLY A 158 11.51 -17.83 22.02
CA GLY A 158 10.63 -18.97 22.26
C GLY A 158 9.40 -18.66 23.12
N ASP A 159 9.32 -17.50 23.78
CA ASP A 159 8.14 -17.11 24.55
C ASP A 159 6.90 -16.98 23.65
N VAL A 160 5.75 -17.44 24.14
CA VAL A 160 4.48 -17.31 23.42
C VAL A 160 4.02 -15.86 23.47
N LEU A 161 3.78 -15.27 22.31
CA LEU A 161 3.28 -13.90 22.17
C LEU A 161 1.75 -13.88 22.12
N LEU A 162 1.18 -14.69 21.24
CA LEU A 162 -0.27 -14.80 21.01
C LEU A 162 -0.62 -16.14 20.35
N SER A 163 -1.89 -16.52 20.37
CA SER A 163 -2.40 -17.64 19.58
C SER A 163 -3.41 -17.19 18.53
N ILE A 164 -3.38 -17.83 17.36
CA ILE A 164 -4.34 -17.63 16.27
C ILE A 164 -5.16 -18.90 16.11
N GLU A 165 -6.47 -18.77 16.08
CA GLU A 165 -7.39 -19.81 15.66
C GLU A 165 -7.69 -19.67 14.16
N ALA A 166 -7.47 -20.74 13.41
CA ALA A 166 -7.85 -20.85 12.02
C ALA A 166 -8.41 -22.24 11.75
N MET A 167 -9.62 -22.32 11.17
CA MET A 167 -10.26 -23.59 10.82
C MET A 167 -10.33 -24.61 11.99
N LYS A 168 -10.66 -24.15 13.21
CA LYS A 168 -10.74 -24.96 14.45
C LYS A 168 -9.39 -25.49 14.96
N MET A 169 -8.29 -25.01 14.42
CA MET A 169 -6.93 -25.32 14.88
C MET A 169 -6.31 -24.07 15.49
N GLU A 170 -5.70 -24.22 16.67
CA GLU A 170 -4.99 -23.15 17.35
C GLU A 170 -3.49 -23.25 17.09
N THR A 171 -2.88 -22.13 16.69
CA THR A 171 -1.44 -22.01 16.41
C THR A 171 -0.85 -20.92 17.30
N ALA A 172 0.17 -21.27 18.09
CA ALA A 172 0.91 -20.30 18.91
C ALA A 172 2.00 -19.60 18.08
N LEU A 173 2.13 -18.29 18.25
CA LEU A 173 3.19 -17.47 17.70
C LEU A 173 4.22 -17.18 18.79
N HIS A 174 5.48 -17.45 18.49
CA HIS A 174 6.59 -17.35 19.43
C HIS A 174 7.50 -16.16 19.10
N ALA A 175 8.17 -15.63 20.12
CA ALA A 175 9.21 -14.64 19.97
C ALA A 175 10.44 -15.27 19.28
N GLU A 176 10.93 -14.66 18.20
CA GLU A 176 12.14 -15.15 17.50
C GLU A 176 13.43 -14.76 18.24
N ARG A 177 13.36 -13.84 19.19
CA ARG A 177 14.50 -13.23 19.89
C ARG A 177 14.11 -12.68 21.27
N ASP A 178 15.15 -12.37 22.05
CA ASP A 178 15.06 -11.67 23.34
C ASP A 178 14.75 -10.16 23.18
#